data_AF-A0A832F3U1-F1
#
_entry.id   AF-A0A832F3U1-F1
#
_cell.length_a   1.000
_cell.length_b   1.000
_cell.length_c   1.000
_cell.angle_alpha   90.00
_cell.angle_beta   90.00
_cell.angle_gamma   90.00
#
_symmetry.space_group_name_H-M   'P 1'
#
loop_
_entity.id
_entity.type
_entity.pdbx_description
1 polymer ?
#
loop_
_entity_poly.entity_id
_entity_poly.type
_entity_poly.pdbx_seq_one_letter_code
_entity_poly.pdbx_strand_id
1 'polypeptide(L)'
;MIDLGVLHIDWINEASAKNNKADKILVEKLIRALLLLEGLSSSGLNFIFKGGTALMLLHDSTKRLSIDIDIIMPEKEELDKTFDKIVKDKKVYKI
;
A
#
# COMPACT_ATOMS: atom_id res chain seq x y z
N MET A 1 -0.76 11.28 -5.39
CA MET A 1 -1.61 10.15 -5.79
C MET A 1 -0.74 9.15 -6.51
N ILE A 2 -0.76 7.87 -6.14
CA ILE A 2 0.03 6.83 -6.79
C ILE A 2 -0.56 6.59 -8.19
N ASP A 3 0.28 6.64 -9.22
CA ASP A 3 -0.11 6.32 -10.59
C ASP A 3 -0.38 4.82 -10.73
N LEU A 4 -1.51 4.44 -11.34
CA LEU A 4 -1.85 3.03 -11.58
C LEU A 4 -0.95 2.39 -12.65
N GLY A 5 -0.23 3.17 -13.44
CA GLY A 5 0.78 2.68 -14.38
C GLY A 5 1.88 1.84 -13.72
N VAL A 6 2.13 2.03 -12.42
CA VAL A 6 3.14 1.26 -11.67
C VAL A 6 2.77 -0.22 -11.48
N LEU A 7 1.49 -0.58 -11.69
CA LEU A 7 1.04 -1.99 -11.71
C LEU A 7 1.33 -2.69 -13.05
N HIS A 8 1.80 -1.95 -14.08
CA HIS A 8 2.19 -2.57 -15.34
C HIS A 8 3.44 -3.45 -15.14
N ILE A 9 3.47 -4.59 -15.82
CA ILE A 9 4.54 -5.57 -15.66
C ILE A 9 5.93 -4.99 -15.98
N ASP A 10 6.01 -4.06 -16.93
CA ASP A 10 7.27 -3.39 -17.29
C ASP A 10 7.81 -2.55 -16.13
N TRP A 11 6.94 -1.82 -15.44
CA TRP A 11 7.34 -1.03 -14.28
C TRP A 11 7.79 -1.94 -13.13
N ILE A 12 7.05 -3.02 -12.87
CA ILE A 12 7.42 -4.01 -11.84
C ILE A 12 8.76 -4.67 -12.16
N ASN A 13 9.01 -5.00 -13.44
CA ASN A 13 10.29 -5.54 -13.89
C ASN A 13 11.44 -4.55 -13.68
N GLU A 14 11.22 -3.28 -14.01
CA GLU A 14 12.20 -2.21 -13.82
C GLU A 14 12.50 -1.98 -12.34
N ALA A 15 11.45 -1.87 -11.51
CA ALA A 15 11.57 -1.69 -10.07
C ALA A 15 12.28 -2.87 -9.40
N SER A 16 11.97 -4.10 -9.79
CA SER A 16 12.67 -5.31 -9.36
C SER A 16 14.16 -5.23 -9.69
N ALA A 17 14.51 -4.90 -10.94
CA ALA A 17 15.90 -4.82 -11.39
C ALA A 17 16.70 -3.76 -10.63
N LYS A 18 16.10 -2.59 -10.37
CA LYS A 18 16.73 -1.47 -9.63
C LYS A 18 16.92 -1.77 -8.14
N ASN A 19 16.15 -2.69 -7.57
CA ASN A 19 16.15 -3.00 -6.14
C ASN A 19 16.69 -4.41 -5.87
N ASN A 20 17.94 -4.68 -6.29
CA ASN A 20 18.63 -5.96 -6.06
C ASN A 20 17.88 -7.20 -6.57
N LYS A 21 17.19 -7.08 -7.72
CA LYS A 21 16.35 -8.15 -8.28
C LYS A 21 15.29 -8.63 -7.28
N ALA A 22 14.68 -7.68 -6.55
CA ALA A 22 13.60 -7.95 -5.63
C ALA A 22 12.51 -8.80 -6.30
N ASP A 23 11.91 -9.70 -5.55
CA ASP A 23 10.84 -10.56 -6.06
C ASP A 23 9.69 -9.69 -6.60
N LYS A 24 9.30 -9.95 -7.85
CA LYS A 24 8.29 -9.15 -8.56
C LYS A 24 6.91 -9.23 -7.93
N ILE A 25 6.57 -10.38 -7.35
CA ILE A 25 5.31 -10.58 -6.63
C ILE A 25 5.34 -9.74 -5.34
N LEU A 26 6.48 -9.69 -4.65
CA LEU A 26 6.62 -8.82 -3.47
C LEU A 26 6.54 -7.33 -3.84
N VAL A 27 7.15 -6.92 -4.96
CA VAL A 27 7.04 -5.54 -5.47
C VAL A 27 5.58 -5.19 -5.76
N GLU A 28 4.85 -6.06 -6.47
CA GLU A 28 3.43 -5.84 -6.75
C GLU A 28 2.59 -5.75 -5.46
N LYS A 29 2.81 -6.66 -4.50
CA LYS A 29 2.10 -6.65 -3.21
C LYS A 29 2.35 -5.36 -2.44
N LEU A 30 3.57 -4.87 -2.43
CA LEU A 30 3.92 -3.60 -1.80
C LEU A 30 3.16 -2.43 -2.45
N ILE A 31 3.15 -2.35 -3.80
CA ILE A 31 2.40 -1.32 -4.52
C ILE A 31 0.92 -1.35 -4.12
N ARG A 32 0.32 -2.55 -4.07
CA ARG A 32 -1.09 -2.73 -3.69
C ARG A 32 -1.36 -2.32 -2.24
N ALA A 33 -0.45 -2.63 -1.32
CA ALA A 33 -0.53 -2.22 0.08
C ALA A 33 -0.51 -0.69 0.22
N LEU A 34 0.38 -0.01 -0.52
CA LEU A 34 0.45 1.45 -0.54
C LEU A 34 -0.78 2.10 -1.20
N LEU A 35 -1.32 1.50 -2.27
CA LEU A 35 -2.58 1.94 -2.89
C LEU A 35 -3.77 1.80 -1.94
N LEU A 36 -3.83 0.73 -1.16
CA LEU A 36 -4.85 0.55 -0.12
C LEU A 36 -4.72 1.62 0.97
N LEU A 37 -3.51 1.89 1.44
CA LEU A 37 -3.25 2.94 2.43
C LEU A 37 -3.66 4.33 1.91
N GLU A 38 -3.37 4.65 0.65
CA GLU A 38 -3.84 5.88 0.00
C GLU A 38 -5.38 5.94 -0.05
N GLY A 39 -6.02 4.81 -0.42
CA GLY A 39 -7.47 4.70 -0.44
C GLY A 39 -8.11 4.93 0.94
N LEU A 40 -7.52 4.36 2.00
CA LEU A 40 -7.95 4.58 3.38
C LEU A 40 -7.77 6.04 3.80
N SER A 41 -6.63 6.64 3.48
CA SER A 41 -6.40 8.07 3.78
C SER A 41 -7.38 8.98 3.05
N SER A 42 -7.86 8.57 1.87
CA SER A 42 -8.79 9.35 1.05
C SER A 42 -10.26 9.10 1.39
N SER A 43 -10.59 8.05 2.16
CA SER A 43 -11.96 7.70 2.49
C SER A 43 -12.55 8.52 3.63
N GLY A 44 -11.70 9.26 4.36
CA GLY A 44 -12.07 9.99 5.57
C GLY A 44 -12.09 9.13 6.84
N LEU A 45 -11.66 7.87 6.75
CA LEU A 45 -11.50 6.98 7.91
C LEU A 45 -10.51 7.59 8.91
N ASN A 46 -10.87 7.64 10.20
CA ASN A 46 -9.94 8.08 11.21
C ASN A 46 -9.03 6.92 11.62
N PHE A 47 -7.77 6.96 11.21
CA PHE A 47 -6.78 5.96 11.61
C PHE A 47 -5.37 6.56 11.71
N ILE A 48 -4.52 5.86 12.46
CA ILE A 48 -3.10 6.15 12.59
C ILE A 48 -2.33 5.05 11.87
N PHE A 49 -1.57 5.41 10.83
CA PHE A 49 -0.61 4.49 10.21
C PHE A 49 0.62 4.34 11.10
N LYS A 50 1.02 3.11 11.40
CA LYS A 50 2.11 2.79 12.33
C LYS A 50 3.02 1.68 11.80
N GLY A 51 3.90 1.20 12.68
CA GLY A 51 4.77 0.06 12.39
C GLY A 51 6.07 0.46 11.71
N GLY A 52 6.84 -0.56 11.31
CA GLY A 52 8.15 -0.37 10.68
C GLY A 52 8.04 0.34 9.32
N THR A 53 6.98 0.05 8.56
CA THR A 53 6.72 0.66 7.25
C THR A 53 6.46 2.16 7.37
N ALA A 54 5.65 2.59 8.35
CA ALA A 54 5.39 4.01 8.61
C ALA A 54 6.68 4.76 8.96
N LEU A 55 7.49 4.20 9.84
CA LEU A 55 8.78 4.78 10.20
C LEU A 55 9.71 4.88 8.99
N MET A 56 9.73 3.86 8.13
CA MET A 56 10.55 3.87 6.92
C MET A 56 10.17 4.96 5.93
N LEU A 57 8.86 5.16 5.69
CA LEU A 57 8.37 6.23 4.82
C LEU A 57 8.71 7.62 5.37
N LEU A 58 8.66 7.81 6.70
CA LEU A 58 9.03 9.07 7.34
C LEU A 58 10.53 9.39 7.22
N HIS A 59 11.38 8.37 7.14
CA HIS A 59 12.84 8.53 7.08
C HIS A 59 13.44 8.38 5.68
N ASP A 60 12.61 8.27 4.64
CA ASP A 60 13.02 8.05 3.24
C ASP A 60 14.04 6.90 3.09
N SER A 61 13.84 5.83 3.86
CA SER A 61 14.73 4.68 3.92
C SER A 61 14.08 3.48 3.26
N THR A 62 14.87 2.69 2.50
CA THR A 62 14.39 1.48 1.80
C THR A 62 14.88 0.18 2.45
N LYS A 63 15.38 0.23 3.69
CA LYS A 63 16.07 -0.91 4.35
C LYS A 63 15.23 -2.20 4.46
N ARG A 64 13.89 -2.10 4.55
CA ARG A 64 12.98 -3.25 4.62
C ARG A 64 11.55 -2.87 4.19
N LEU A 65 11.16 -3.24 2.98
CA LEU A 65 9.78 -3.04 2.52
C LEU A 65 8.89 -4.15 3.12
N SER A 66 7.80 -3.75 3.80
CA SER A 66 6.78 -4.69 4.29
C SER A 66 5.62 -4.73 3.30
N ILE A 67 5.01 -5.91 3.17
CA ILE A 67 3.79 -6.11 2.38
C ILE A 67 2.52 -5.82 3.20
N ASP A 68 2.66 -5.68 4.51
CA ASP A 68 1.57 -5.40 5.44
C ASP A 68 1.50 -3.91 5.77
N ILE A 69 0.27 -3.43 6.00
CA ILE A 69 0.01 -2.09 6.55
C ILE A 69 -0.54 -2.22 7.97
N ASP A 70 0.15 -1.60 8.92
CA ASP A 70 -0.28 -1.57 10.31
C ASP A 70 -1.03 -0.28 10.58
N ILE A 71 -2.32 -0.37 10.92
CA ILE A 71 -3.15 0.78 11.28
C ILE A 71 -3.73 0.64 12.68
N ILE A 72 -3.90 1.75 13.38
CA ILE A 72 -4.71 1.85 14.60
C ILE A 72 -5.93 2.68 14.28
N MET A 73 -7.11 2.14 14.59
CA MET A 73 -8.35 2.90 14.56
C MET A 73 -8.71 3.28 16.00
N PRO A 74 -8.76 4.58 16.34
CA PRO A 74 -9.11 5.03 17.70
C PRO A 74 -10.58 4.77 18.02
N GLU A 75 -11.44 4.74 17.01
CA GLU A 75 -12.86 4.41 17.12
C GLU A 75 -13.19 3.21 16.23
N LYS A 76 -14.20 2.43 16.63
CA LYS A 76 -14.67 1.30 15.85
C LYS A 76 -15.60 1.80 14.74
N GLU A 77 -15.02 2.12 13.60
CA GLU A 77 -15.77 2.44 12.39
C GLU A 77 -16.07 1.18 11.55
N GLU A 78 -17.08 1.29 10.67
CA GLU A 78 -17.52 0.22 9.76
C GLU A 78 -16.51 0.04 8.60
N LEU A 79 -15.43 -0.68 8.89
CA LEU A 79 -14.30 -0.86 7.97
C LEU A 79 -14.70 -1.53 6.65
N ASP A 80 -15.62 -2.50 6.68
CA ASP A 80 -16.02 -3.28 5.52
C ASP A 80 -16.60 -2.42 4.39
N LYS A 81 -17.46 -1.46 4.74
CA LYS A 81 -18.08 -0.54 3.76
C LYS A 81 -17.03 0.36 3.09
N THR A 82 -16.09 0.84 3.90
CA THR A 82 -14.96 1.65 3.43
C THR A 82 -14.05 0.84 2.50
N PHE A 83 -13.73 -0.40 2.88
CA PHE A 83 -12.94 -1.31 2.07
C PHE A 83 -13.59 -1.62 0.72
N ASP A 84 -14.89 -1.96 0.71
CA ASP A 84 -15.61 -2.27 -0.52
C ASP A 84 -15.63 -1.10 -1.50
N LYS A 85 -15.67 0.14 -1.00
CA LYS A 85 -15.54 1.35 -1.81
C LYS A 85 -14.12 1.50 -2.37
N ILE A 86 -13.10 1.37 -1.53
CA ILE A 86 -11.70 1.51 -1.93
C ILE A 86 -11.30 0.46 -2.96
N VAL A 87 -11.73 -0.79 -2.79
CA VAL A 87 -11.50 -1.91 -3.72
C VAL A 87 -12.04 -1.58 -5.12
N LYS A 88 -13.24 -1.01 -5.20
CA LYS A 88 -13.86 -0.58 -6.46
C LYS A 88 -13.09 0.58 -7.10
N ASP A 89 -12.72 1.59 -6.31
CA ASP A 89 -12.13 2.83 -6.82
C ASP A 89 -10.65 2.68 -7.20
N LYS A 90 -9.88 1.88 -6.45
CA LYS A 90 -8.42 1.75 -6.61
C LYS A 90 -7.98 0.48 -7.34
N LYS A 91 -8.92 -0.37 -7.79
CA LYS A 91 -8.65 -1.69 -8.38
C LYS A 91 -7.73 -2.56 -7.50
N VAL A 92 -7.81 -2.36 -6.19
CA VAL A 92 -7.12 -3.20 -5.20
C VAL A 92 -8.02 -4.41 -4.99
N TYR A 93 -7.56 -5.62 -5.30
CA TYR A 93 -8.37 -6.83 -5.12
C TYR A 93 -8.32 -7.28 -3.66
N LYS A 94 -9.45 -7.77 -3.16
CA LYS A 94 -9.49 -8.54 -1.90
C LYS A 94 -8.68 -9.82 -2.15
N ILE A 95 -7.58 -10.00 -1.42
CA ILE A 95 -6.72 -11.19 -1.51
C ILE A 95 -7.38 -12.35 -0.76
#